data_AF-A0A7C6X2D9-F1
#
_entry.id   AF-A0A7C6X2D9-F1
#
_cell.length_a   1.000
_cell.length_b   1.000
_cell.length_c   1.000
_cell.angle_alpha   90.00
_cell.angle_beta   90.00
_cell.angle_gamma   90.00
#
_symmetry.space_group_name_H-M   'P 1'
#
loop_
_entity.id
_entity.type
_entity.pdbx_description
1 polymer ?
#
loop_
_entity_poly.entity_id
_entity_poly.type
_entity_poly.pdbx_seq_one_letter_code
_entity_poly.pdbx_strand_id
1 'polypeptide(L)'
;MVKETEDIIAVCGMNCGECDLYRAPSDPGAMKRVLAWLNKDTQGSVKPEQIRWCGGCLGDRETHWSADCDILMCAVDDKSLKSCSQCDKFVCDRLTKWASKSKRYTQALERLKGLRSSG
;
A
#
# COMPACT_ATOMS: atom_id res chain seq x y z
N MET A 1 0.45 -22.61 13.54
CA MET A 1 1.19 -21.38 13.90
C MET A 1 0.96 -20.35 12.81
N VAL A 2 -0.03 -19.48 12.99
CA VAL A 2 -0.25 -18.35 12.08
C VAL A 2 0.76 -17.30 12.53
N LYS A 3 1.78 -17.00 11.72
CA LYS A 3 2.64 -15.84 11.98
C LYS A 3 1.73 -14.62 11.85
N GLU A 4 1.40 -14.00 12.97
CA GLU A 4 0.88 -12.64 13.03
C GLU A 4 1.97 -11.74 12.43
N THR A 5 1.97 -11.59 11.11
CA THR A 5 2.51 -10.38 10.50
C THR A 5 1.54 -9.29 10.93
N GLU A 6 1.94 -8.47 11.90
CA GLU A 6 1.24 -7.22 12.21
C GLU A 6 0.83 -6.59 10.88
N ASP A 7 -0.48 -6.48 10.64
CA ASP A 7 -1.00 -5.97 9.38
C ASP A 7 -0.51 -4.54 9.25
N ILE A 8 0.54 -4.32 8.46
CA ILE A 8 1.06 -2.97 8.19
C ILE A 8 0.02 -2.31 7.29
N ILE A 9 -0.91 -1.60 7.93
CA ILE A 9 -1.94 -0.84 7.24
C ILE A 9 -1.33 0.47 6.78
N ALA A 10 -1.29 0.65 5.46
CA ALA A 10 -0.96 1.90 4.82
C ALA A 10 -1.94 3.00 5.25
N VAL A 11 -1.55 4.27 5.10
CA VAL A 11 -2.41 5.40 5.48
C VAL A 11 -3.78 5.37 4.77
N CYS A 12 -3.84 4.82 3.56
CA CYS A 12 -5.06 4.68 2.76
C CYS A 12 -5.88 3.41 3.07
N GLY A 13 -5.45 2.59 4.03
CA GLY A 13 -6.14 1.36 4.42
C GLY A 13 -5.68 0.09 3.70
N MET A 14 -4.72 0.21 2.76
CA MET A 14 -4.15 -0.97 2.10
C MET A 14 -3.31 -1.78 3.08
N ASN A 15 -3.42 -3.10 3.00
CA ASN A 15 -2.57 -3.99 3.78
C ASN A 15 -1.25 -4.25 3.03
N CYS A 16 -0.14 -3.75 3.56
CA CYS A 16 1.20 -4.05 3.03
C CYS A 16 1.55 -5.54 3.19
N GLY A 17 1.00 -6.23 4.19
CA GLY A 17 1.11 -7.69 4.36
C GLY A 17 0.45 -8.51 3.24
N GLU A 18 -0.43 -7.89 2.45
CA GLU A 18 -1.03 -8.47 1.23
C GLU A 18 -0.45 -7.85 -0.06
N CYS A 19 0.57 -7.00 0.05
CA CYS A 19 1.19 -6.33 -1.09
C CYS A 19 2.35 -7.16 -1.62
N ASP A 20 2.25 -7.62 -2.86
CA ASP A 20 3.32 -8.43 -3.47
C ASP A 20 4.64 -7.65 -3.59
N LEU A 21 4.60 -6.32 -3.79
CA LEU A 21 5.80 -5.47 -3.84
C LEU A 21 6.52 -5.35 -2.49
N TYR A 22 5.77 -5.37 -1.39
CA TYR A 22 6.34 -5.37 -0.03
C TYR A 22 6.85 -6.76 0.35
N ARG A 23 6.12 -7.81 -0.04
CA ARG A 23 6.46 -9.20 0.29
C ARG A 23 7.57 -9.78 -0.57
N ALA A 24 7.77 -9.29 -1.79
CA ALA A 24 8.69 -9.85 -2.78
C ALA A 24 10.10 -10.19 -2.24
N PRO A 25 10.75 -9.38 -1.37
CA PRO A 25 12.06 -9.72 -0.80
C PRO A 25 12.05 -11.00 0.07
N SER A 26 10.90 -11.32 0.66
CA SER A 26 10.73 -12.40 1.64
C SER A 26 9.84 -13.55 1.15
N ASP A 27 9.15 -13.38 0.02
CA ASP A 27 8.19 -14.32 -0.55
C ASP A 27 8.49 -14.53 -2.05
N PRO A 28 9.12 -15.67 -2.42
CA PRO A 28 9.41 -16.00 -3.81
C PRO A 28 8.17 -16.10 -4.71
N GLY A 29 7.00 -16.42 -4.14
CA GLY A 29 5.74 -16.44 -4.87
C GLY A 29 5.26 -15.03 -5.22
N ALA A 30 5.35 -14.10 -4.27
CA ALA A 30 5.09 -12.68 -4.50
C ALA A 30 6.06 -12.10 -5.54
N MET A 31 7.35 -12.43 -5.43
CA MET A 31 8.38 -12.04 -6.40
C MET A 31 8.00 -12.43 -7.84
N LYS A 32 7.60 -13.69 -8.05
CA LYS A 32 7.16 -14.17 -9.36
C LYS A 32 5.97 -13.39 -9.92
N ARG A 33 4.98 -13.05 -9.07
CA ARG A 33 3.82 -12.24 -9.48
C ARG A 33 4.20 -10.81 -9.85
N VAL A 34 5.07 -10.17 -9.08
CA VAL A 34 5.60 -8.83 -9.38
C VAL A 34 6.35 -8.83 -10.71
N LEU A 35 7.24 -9.79 -10.93
CA LEU A 35 7.99 -9.91 -12.18
C LEU A 35 7.07 -10.17 -13.36
N ALA A 36 6.06 -11.03 -13.22
CA ALA A 36 5.08 -11.27 -14.27
C ALA A 36 4.27 -10.01 -14.61
N TRP A 37 3.93 -9.20 -13.60
CA TRP A 37 3.24 -7.92 -13.79
C TRP A 37 4.14 -6.89 -14.50
N LEU A 38 5.39 -6.72 -14.06
CA LEU A 38 6.35 -5.79 -14.67
C LEU A 38 6.76 -6.20 -16.08
N ASN A 39 6.86 -7.51 -16.33
CA ASN A 39 7.28 -8.05 -17.62
C ASN A 39 6.13 -8.36 -18.57
N LYS A 40 4.88 -8.01 -18.20
CA LYS A 40 3.69 -8.32 -19.00
C LYS A 40 3.82 -7.82 -20.44
N ASP A 41 4.41 -6.64 -20.62
CA ASP A 41 4.55 -5.98 -21.92
C ASP A 41 6.01 -5.93 -22.43
N THR A 42 6.98 -6.47 -21.67
CA THR A 42 8.42 -6.31 -21.94
C THR A 42 9.21 -7.62 -22.04
N GLN A 43 8.53 -8.77 -22.19
CA GLN A 43 9.12 -10.11 -22.42
C GLN A 43 10.29 -10.47 -21.47
N GLY A 44 10.19 -10.16 -20.18
CA GLY A 44 11.19 -10.61 -19.21
C GLY A 44 12.42 -9.71 -19.09
N SER A 45 12.34 -8.46 -19.57
CA SER A 45 13.45 -7.50 -19.51
C SER A 45 13.82 -7.08 -18.07
N VAL A 46 12.88 -7.14 -17.13
CA VAL A 46 13.10 -6.78 -15.72
C VAL A 46 13.47 -8.02 -14.92
N LYS A 47 14.68 -8.03 -14.37
CA LYS A 47 15.17 -9.09 -13.48
C LYS A 47 14.91 -8.76 -12.00
N PRO A 48 14.86 -9.76 -11.10
CA PRO A 48 14.62 -9.55 -9.67
C PRO A 48 15.60 -8.53 -9.04
N GLU A 49 16.85 -8.53 -9.48
CA GLU A 49 17.91 -7.67 -8.93
C GLU A 49 17.71 -6.19 -9.30
N GLN A 50 16.86 -5.90 -10.29
CA GLN A 50 16.56 -4.54 -10.75
C GLN A 50 15.31 -3.96 -10.07
N ILE A 51 14.57 -4.76 -9.32
CA ILE A 51 13.38 -4.30 -8.61
C ILE A 51 13.82 -3.61 -7.31
N ARG A 52 13.47 -2.33 -7.16
CA ARG A 52 13.56 -1.66 -5.85
C ARG A 52 12.38 -2.10 -4.98
N TRP A 53 12.70 -2.64 -3.81
CA TRP A 53 11.73 -3.17 -2.86
C TRP A 53 11.03 -2.07 -2.09
N CYS A 54 9.71 -2.21 -1.93
CA CYS A 54 8.95 -1.27 -1.12
C CYS A 54 9.21 -1.51 0.37
N GLY A 55 9.73 -0.51 1.09
CA GLY A 55 9.90 -0.54 2.55
C GLY A 55 8.59 -0.46 3.36
N GLY A 56 7.44 -0.39 2.69
CA GLY A 56 6.12 -0.22 3.31
C GLY A 56 5.69 1.24 3.36
N CYS A 57 4.38 1.47 3.43
CA CYS A 57 3.79 2.79 3.24
C CYS A 57 4.24 3.85 4.26
N LEU A 58 4.45 3.45 5.51
CA LEU A 58 4.96 4.31 6.59
C LEU A 58 6.47 4.10 6.84
N GLY A 59 7.14 3.31 5.99
CA GLY A 59 8.57 3.06 6.05
C GLY A 59 9.36 4.14 5.31
N ASP A 60 10.59 3.78 4.94
CA ASP A 60 11.49 4.68 4.20
C ASP A 60 10.93 5.04 2.83
N ARG A 61 10.84 6.35 2.54
CA ARG A 61 10.34 6.89 1.27
C ARG A 61 11.32 6.67 0.12
N GLU A 62 12.61 6.55 0.38
CA GLU A 62 13.61 6.31 -0.68
C GLU A 62 13.46 4.94 -1.34
N THR A 63 12.93 3.98 -0.59
CA THR A 63 12.64 2.62 -1.07
C THR A 63 11.17 2.43 -1.43
N HIS A 64 10.30 3.40 -1.16
CA HIS A 64 8.87 3.26 -1.37
C HIS A 64 8.50 3.27 -2.87
N TRP A 65 7.75 2.26 -3.30
CA TRP A 65 7.38 2.08 -4.72
C TRP A 65 6.56 3.26 -5.30
N SER A 66 5.79 3.95 -4.48
CA SER A 66 4.97 5.10 -4.88
C SER A 66 5.13 6.24 -3.89
N ALA A 67 6.38 6.69 -3.70
CA ALA A 67 6.74 7.71 -2.71
C ALA A 67 6.00 9.04 -2.93
N ASP A 68 5.62 9.31 -4.18
CA ASP A 68 4.87 10.46 -4.69
C ASP A 68 3.33 10.29 -4.59
N CYS A 69 2.84 9.33 -3.81
CA CYS A 69 1.40 9.13 -3.65
C CYS A 69 0.74 10.31 -2.92
N ASP A 70 -0.19 11.00 -3.59
CA ASP A 70 -0.95 12.13 -3.04
C ASP A 70 -1.64 11.86 -1.70
N ILE A 71 -2.10 10.63 -1.47
CA ILE A 71 -2.77 10.26 -0.20
C ILE A 71 -1.75 10.16 0.92
N LEU A 72 -0.58 9.60 0.60
CA LEU A 72 0.51 9.44 1.53
C LEU A 72 1.10 10.79 1.93
N MET A 73 1.32 11.67 0.95
CA MET A 73 1.79 13.04 1.22
C MET A 73 0.79 13.82 2.08
N CYS A 74 -0.51 13.75 1.77
CA CYS A 74 -1.50 14.45 2.59
C CYS A 74 -1.67 13.90 4.00
N ALA A 75 -1.60 12.58 4.17
CA ALA A 75 -1.69 11.99 5.51
C ALA A 75 -0.45 12.31 6.34
N VAL A 76 0.76 12.03 5.81
CA VAL A 76 2.00 12.09 6.58
C VAL A 76 2.64 13.47 6.54
N ASP A 77 2.74 14.09 5.36
CA ASP A 77 3.51 15.32 5.19
C ASP A 77 2.65 16.55 5.55
N ASP A 78 1.40 16.62 5.08
CA ASP A 78 0.52 17.77 5.38
C ASP A 78 -0.12 17.70 6.76
N LYS A 79 -0.44 16.50 7.24
CA LYS A 79 -1.26 16.28 8.44
C LYS A 79 -0.56 15.52 9.56
N SER A 80 0.63 14.95 9.30
CA SER A 80 1.39 14.15 10.26
C SER A 80 0.57 13.02 10.91
N LEU A 81 -0.36 12.45 10.15
CA LEU A 81 -1.20 11.31 10.52
C LEU A 81 -0.59 10.00 10.05
N LYS A 82 -0.79 8.96 10.86
CA LYS A 82 -0.39 7.58 10.52
C LYS A 82 -1.49 6.81 9.77
N SER A 83 -2.71 7.33 9.78
CA SER A 83 -3.85 6.74 9.07
C SER A 83 -4.83 7.82 8.62
N CYS A 84 -5.40 7.67 7.42
CA CYS A 84 -6.48 8.54 6.98
C CYS A 84 -7.74 8.40 7.85
N SER A 85 -7.91 7.31 8.59
CA SER A 85 -9.03 7.15 9.54
C SER A 85 -8.96 8.14 10.71
N GLN A 86 -7.78 8.64 11.04
CA GLN A 86 -7.55 9.65 12.10
C GLN A 86 -7.81 11.08 11.61
N CYS A 87 -8.08 11.27 10.32
CA CYS A 87 -8.33 12.60 9.76
C CYS A 87 -9.75 13.06 10.07
N ASP A 88 -9.91 14.29 10.56
CA ASP A 88 -11.23 14.88 10.83
C ASP A 88 -12.13 14.92 9.59
N LYS A 89 -11.51 15.11 8.41
CA LYS A 89 -12.19 15.17 7.10
C LYS A 89 -12.45 13.79 6.49
N PHE A 90 -12.23 12.70 7.22
CA PHE A 90 -12.55 11.36 6.74
C PHE A 90 -14.08 11.14 6.69
N VAL A 91 -14.67 10.53 5.66
CA VAL A 91 -14.08 10.11 4.38
C VAL A 91 -14.01 11.31 3.44
N CYS A 92 -12.83 11.60 2.87
CA CYS A 92 -12.65 12.73 1.95
C CYS A 92 -12.80 12.32 0.48
N ASP A 93 -13.14 13.28 -0.38
CA ASP A 93 -13.33 13.06 -1.82
C ASP A 93 -12.14 12.41 -2.52
N ARG A 94 -10.91 12.75 -2.09
CA ARG A 94 -9.68 12.16 -2.64
C ARG A 94 -9.67 10.64 -2.41
N LEU A 95 -10.00 10.21 -1.19
CA LEU A 95 -10.02 8.79 -0.85
C LEU A 95 -11.17 8.07 -1.54
N THR A 96 -12.35 8.69 -1.62
CA THR A 96 -13.51 8.13 -2.32
C THR A 96 -13.22 7.91 -3.81
N LYS A 97 -12.64 8.91 -4.49
CA LYS A 97 -12.22 8.81 -5.90
C LYS A 97 -11.11 7.78 -6.12
N TRP A 98 -10.19 7.64 -5.16
CA TRP A 98 -9.17 6.60 -5.23
C TRP A 98 -9.78 5.20 -5.03
N ALA A 99 -10.67 5.05 -4.04
CA ALA A 99 -11.37 3.83 -3.71
C ALA A 99 -12.24 3.29 -4.85
N SER A 100 -12.79 4.17 -5.71
CA SER A 100 -13.60 3.78 -6.87
C SER A 100 -12.79 3.22 -8.03
N LYS A 101 -11.45 3.37 -8.05
CA LYS A 101 -10.60 2.89 -9.17
C LYS A 101 -10.39 1.37 -9.18
N SER A 102 -10.58 0.70 -8.03
CA SER A 102 -10.40 -0.74 -7.93
C SER A 102 -11.13 -1.30 -6.71
N LYS A 103 -11.66 -2.52 -6.82
CA LYS A 103 -12.25 -3.25 -5.69
C LYS A 103 -11.30 -3.37 -4.50
N ARG A 104 -9.98 -3.51 -4.76
CA ARG A 104 -8.94 -3.54 -3.71
C ARG A 104 -8.89 -2.23 -2.93
N TYR A 105 -9.06 -1.10 -3.62
CA TYR A 105 -9.04 0.23 -2.99
C TYR A 105 -10.34 0.51 -2.25
N THR A 106 -11.47 0.01 -2.76
CA THR A 106 -12.75 0.03 -2.02
C THR A 106 -12.62 -0.72 -0.69
N GLN A 107 -12.04 -1.93 -0.71
CA GLN A 107 -11.80 -2.71 0.51
C GLN A 107 -10.87 -1.99 1.51
N ALA A 108 -9.84 -1.30 1.00
CA ALA A 108 -8.95 -0.48 1.83
C ALA A 108 -9.72 0.66 2.54
N LEU A 109 -10.61 1.36 1.82
CA LEU A 109 -11.46 2.39 2.40
C LEU A 109 -12.42 1.81 3.46
N GLU A 110 -13.06 0.66 3.19
CA GLU A 110 -13.93 0.00 4.16
C GLU A 110 -13.16 -0.41 5.44
N ARG A 111 -11.91 -0.87 5.30
CA ARG A 111 -11.05 -1.16 6.46
C ARG A 111 -10.82 0.10 7.30
N LEU A 112 -10.54 1.26 6.68
CA LEU A 112 -10.39 2.52 7.40
C LEU A 112 -11.69 2.97 8.10
N LYS A 113 -12.85 2.74 7.50
CA LYS A 113 -14.15 3.01 8.15
C LYS A 113 -14.31 2.13 9.39
N GLY A 114 -13.99 0.85 9.30
CA GLY A 114 -13.98 -0.06 10.44
C GLY A 114 -13.06 0.41 11.57
N LEU A 115 -11.82 0.78 11.23
CA LEU A 115 -10.85 1.29 12.20
C LEU A 115 -11.31 2.56 12.92
N ARG A 116 -12.06 3.44 12.24
CA ARG A 116 -12.60 4.66 12.85
C ARG A 116 -13.78 4.37 13.79
N SER A 117 -14.63 3.41 13.47
CA SER A 117 -15.78 3.05 14.30
C SER A 117 -15.40 2.28 15.56
N SER A 118 -14.17 1.77 15.65
CA SER A 118 -13.65 0.99 16.78
C SER A 118 -12.75 1.79 17.74
N GLY A 119 -12.57 3.09 17.52
CA GLY A 119 -11.82 4.00 18.40
C GLY A 119 -12.71 5.11 18.94
#